data_AF-A0A255TJ06-F1
#
_entry.id   AF-A0A255TJ06-F1
#
_cell.length_a   1.000
_cell.length_b   1.000
_cell.length_c   1.000
_cell.angle_alpha   90.00
_cell.angle_beta   90.00
_cell.angle_gamma   90.00
#
_symmetry.space_group_name_H-M   'P 1'
#
loop_
_entity.id
_entity.type
_entity.pdbx_description
1 polymer ?
#
loop_
_entity_poly.entity_id
_entity_poly.type
_entity_poly.pdbx_seq_one_letter_code
_entity_poly.pdbx_strand_id
1 'polypeptide(L)'
;MALTVMGAMAQNSYIVKTKGAKKAESTVTANEQAAEEATEEPTDFIGANFKNMKLCNWTEGMRFMVMPEKYDLVVGAFCDAKTNRDVSCGKLKHKIMVYKGHSVAKDGTALVNFHCEDDNNDYYYPIPNGTFDDYCYLKLGVPTLAYLGDVDKARELLMGSTLYTRTTEFFVDTDYYSDGCKEVAVDLNKEVKVVAIGVGTRSFPVKIIVEDSDGNQFFQNVAMSKTNCGMRDDEFIMKKTKNLFYGSFALDDAKKDIAESYNKYIGRHVYTKYAVDMIDLMGQKVRVPRLSQFTIKKIEPIDNSTYVKMSLQSAKDGYQYIMEVTFKNTYVAGDIDGKKENYYGFLFGEGAAGKNVSAKNMKLIRQGRIAKGFTKEEVRLAIGDPIKVVKNKNGITAWYYKNGNVVKFGKNGRKI
;
A
#
# COMPACT_ATOMS: atom_id res chain seq x y z
N MET A 1 20.96 -58.33 -13.32
CA MET A 1 21.77 -57.28 -12.66
C MET A 1 21.88 -56.12 -13.64
N ALA A 2 21.58 -54.87 -13.36
CA ALA A 2 21.26 -54.18 -12.12
C ALA A 2 20.15 -53.15 -12.42
N LEU A 3 19.12 -53.08 -11.57
CA LEU A 3 18.18 -51.96 -11.55
C LEU A 3 18.90 -50.78 -10.90
N THR A 4 19.24 -49.76 -11.68
CA THR A 4 19.57 -48.43 -11.16
C THR A 4 18.27 -47.74 -10.77
N VAL A 5 17.94 -47.80 -9.48
CA VAL A 5 16.92 -46.96 -8.85
C VAL A 5 17.51 -45.55 -8.77
N MET A 6 17.12 -44.66 -9.68
CA MET A 6 17.32 -43.22 -9.49
C MET A 6 16.34 -42.75 -8.42
N GLY A 7 16.85 -42.47 -7.22
CA GLY A 7 16.10 -41.79 -6.18
C GLY A 7 15.70 -40.40 -6.68
N ALA A 8 14.41 -40.19 -6.90
CA ALA A 8 13.85 -38.87 -7.10
C ALA A 8 13.96 -38.11 -5.76
N MET A 9 14.87 -37.14 -5.68
CA MET A 9 14.76 -36.10 -4.65
C MET A 9 13.52 -35.28 -4.99
N ALA A 10 12.45 -35.46 -4.22
CA ALA A 10 11.25 -34.64 -4.34
C ALA A 10 11.65 -33.16 -4.20
N GLN A 11 11.45 -32.36 -5.25
CA GLN A 11 11.61 -30.91 -5.15
C GLN A 11 10.45 -30.37 -4.32
N ASN A 12 10.78 -29.60 -3.28
CA ASN A 12 9.81 -28.98 -2.40
C ASN A 12 8.96 -27.95 -3.19
N SER A 13 7.67 -28.28 -3.41
CA SER A 13 6.73 -27.51 -4.24
C SER A 13 6.46 -26.09 -3.73
N TYR A 14 6.85 -25.80 -2.49
CA TYR A 14 6.72 -24.47 -1.88
C TYR A 14 7.80 -23.50 -2.32
N ILE A 15 8.91 -23.95 -2.93
CA ILE A 15 9.99 -23.05 -3.37
C ILE A 15 9.79 -22.67 -4.84
N VAL A 16 9.45 -21.41 -5.08
CA VAL A 16 9.17 -20.87 -6.43
C VAL A 16 10.16 -19.77 -6.82
N LYS A 17 10.46 -19.67 -8.12
CA LYS A 17 11.46 -18.73 -8.69
C LYS A 17 10.94 -18.08 -9.98
N THR A 18 11.36 -16.85 -10.27
CA THR A 18 11.01 -16.13 -11.51
C THR A 18 11.63 -16.77 -12.75
N LYS A 19 10.96 -16.67 -13.91
CA LYS A 19 11.48 -17.03 -15.25
C LYS A 19 12.86 -16.38 -15.46
N GLY A 20 13.82 -17.15 -15.96
CA GLY A 20 15.22 -16.72 -16.09
C GLY A 20 16.17 -17.30 -15.02
N ALA A 21 15.63 -17.81 -13.91
CA ALA A 21 16.36 -18.72 -13.03
C ALA A 21 16.56 -20.07 -13.76
N LYS A 22 17.82 -20.49 -13.99
CA LYS A 22 18.10 -21.71 -14.76
C LYS A 22 17.58 -22.98 -14.04
N LYS A 23 16.49 -23.60 -14.54
CA LYS A 23 16.33 -25.08 -14.65
C LYS A 23 15.01 -25.52 -15.34
N ALA A 24 15.01 -26.78 -15.84
CA ALA A 24 14.01 -27.45 -16.68
C ALA A 24 12.83 -28.13 -15.91
N GLU A 25 11.75 -28.38 -16.67
CA GLU A 25 10.31 -28.69 -16.42
C GLU A 25 10.01 -30.00 -15.64
N SER A 26 8.84 -30.30 -15.00
CA SER A 26 7.39 -30.27 -15.38
C SER A 26 6.50 -30.61 -14.12
N THR A 27 5.36 -29.97 -13.75
CA THR A 27 3.89 -30.12 -14.07
C THR A 27 2.95 -30.97 -13.13
N VAL A 28 1.87 -30.30 -12.62
CA VAL A 28 0.48 -30.69 -12.13
C VAL A 28 0.29 -31.54 -10.82
N THR A 29 -0.75 -31.52 -9.94
CA THR A 29 -2.21 -31.09 -9.90
C THR A 29 -2.72 -30.97 -8.43
N ALA A 30 -3.90 -30.34 -8.19
CA ALA A 30 -4.52 -29.99 -6.89
C ALA A 30 -5.69 -30.91 -6.42
N ASN A 31 -6.09 -30.82 -5.12
CA ASN A 31 -7.42 -31.20 -4.57
C ASN A 31 -7.73 -30.53 -3.20
N GLU A 32 -9.02 -30.28 -2.93
CA GLU A 32 -9.64 -29.42 -1.87
C GLU A 32 -10.19 -30.18 -0.62
N GLN A 33 -10.36 -29.49 0.54
CA GLN A 33 -11.66 -29.22 1.24
C GLN A 33 -11.49 -28.69 2.70
N ALA A 34 -12.52 -27.96 3.18
CA ALA A 34 -12.55 -27.00 4.29
C ALA A 34 -13.38 -27.43 5.55
N ALA A 35 -13.31 -26.64 6.64
CA ALA A 35 -14.39 -26.46 7.64
C ALA A 35 -14.20 -25.18 8.51
N GLU A 36 -15.32 -24.53 8.88
CA GLU A 36 -15.50 -23.22 9.56
C GLU A 36 -15.58 -23.27 11.10
N GLU A 37 -15.36 -22.12 11.77
CA GLU A 37 -16.35 -21.47 12.67
C GLU A 37 -15.97 -20.01 13.06
N ALA A 38 -17.02 -19.18 13.27
CA ALA A 38 -17.08 -17.70 13.36
C ALA A 38 -16.34 -17.07 14.58
N THR A 39 -15.97 -15.78 14.62
CA THR A 39 -16.78 -14.55 14.48
C THR A 39 -15.97 -13.27 14.14
N GLU A 40 -16.72 -12.25 13.67
CA GLU A 40 -16.43 -10.88 13.19
C GLU A 40 -16.14 -10.74 11.68
N GLU A 41 -17.16 -10.28 10.92
CA GLU A 41 -17.17 -10.05 9.47
C GLU A 41 -16.06 -9.07 9.05
N PRO A 42 -15.00 -9.55 8.39
CA PRO A 42 -13.93 -8.70 7.88
C PRO A 42 -14.36 -8.04 6.57
N THR A 43 -14.13 -6.73 6.46
CA THR A 43 -14.57 -5.92 5.32
C THR A 43 -13.63 -5.96 4.11
N ASP A 44 -12.49 -6.65 4.18
CA ASP A 44 -11.52 -6.76 3.09
C ASP A 44 -11.03 -8.20 2.85
N PHE A 45 -10.50 -8.47 1.64
CA PHE A 45 -10.05 -9.81 1.23
C PHE A 45 -9.04 -10.44 2.20
N ILE A 46 -8.14 -9.65 2.80
CA ILE A 46 -7.12 -10.19 3.70
C ILE A 46 -7.74 -10.62 5.02
N GLY A 47 -8.56 -9.77 5.64
CA GLY A 47 -9.26 -10.11 6.86
C GLY A 47 -10.19 -11.32 6.69
N ALA A 48 -10.83 -11.46 5.52
CA ALA A 48 -11.74 -12.56 5.22
C ALA A 48 -11.06 -13.92 5.11
N ASN A 49 -9.81 -13.94 4.63
CA ASN A 49 -9.17 -15.20 4.24
C ASN A 49 -7.93 -15.55 5.08
N PHE A 50 -7.32 -14.59 5.77
CA PHE A 50 -6.03 -14.74 6.42
C PHE A 50 -6.08 -14.29 7.89
N LYS A 51 -6.65 -15.13 8.76
CA LYS A 51 -6.78 -14.84 10.19
C LYS A 51 -5.44 -14.96 10.92
N ASN A 52 -5.08 -13.92 11.69
CA ASN A 52 -3.89 -13.96 12.53
C ASN A 52 -4.04 -14.99 13.67
N MET A 53 -3.13 -15.96 13.73
CA MET A 53 -3.08 -16.96 14.79
C MET A 53 -1.88 -16.72 15.71
N LYS A 54 -2.16 -16.41 16.98
CA LYS A 54 -1.16 -16.37 18.04
C LYS A 54 -0.72 -17.79 18.41
N LEU A 55 0.46 -17.94 19.00
CA LEU A 55 1.00 -19.24 19.42
C LEU A 55 0.04 -20.00 20.36
N CYS A 56 -0.68 -19.29 21.24
CA CYS A 56 -1.67 -19.93 22.13
C CYS A 56 -2.82 -20.60 21.38
N ASN A 57 -3.11 -20.13 20.16
CA ASN A 57 -4.20 -20.60 19.33
C ASN A 57 -3.75 -21.63 18.29
N TRP A 58 -2.47 -22.07 18.35
CA TRP A 58 -1.99 -23.08 17.42
C TRP A 58 -2.59 -24.44 17.76
N THR A 59 -3.02 -25.15 16.72
CA THR A 59 -3.59 -26.49 16.82
C THR A 59 -2.64 -27.51 16.22
N GLU A 60 -2.65 -28.73 16.77
CA GLU A 60 -1.85 -29.83 16.23
C GLU A 60 -2.13 -30.00 14.73
N GLY A 61 -1.06 -30.19 13.94
CA GLY A 61 -1.16 -30.33 12.49
C GLY A 61 -0.87 -29.04 11.71
N MET A 62 -0.78 -27.87 12.37
CA MET A 62 -0.31 -26.65 11.70
C MET A 62 1.12 -26.84 11.17
N ARG A 63 1.32 -26.48 9.90
CA ARG A 63 2.57 -26.71 9.15
C ARG A 63 3.36 -25.42 8.99
N PHE A 64 4.67 -25.51 9.21
CA PHE A 64 5.59 -24.39 9.10
C PHE A 64 6.84 -24.80 8.35
N MET A 65 7.37 -23.94 7.49
CA MET A 65 8.65 -24.16 6.84
C MET A 65 9.77 -23.44 7.60
N VAL A 66 10.90 -24.12 7.82
CA VAL A 66 12.08 -23.52 8.43
C VAL A 66 12.80 -22.61 7.43
N MET A 67 12.66 -21.31 7.64
CA MET A 67 13.24 -20.20 6.87
C MET A 67 14.19 -19.38 7.75
N PRO A 68 15.44 -19.86 7.97
CA PRO A 68 16.40 -19.16 8.81
C PRO A 68 16.92 -17.89 8.12
N GLU A 69 16.99 -16.79 8.85
CA GLU A 69 17.69 -15.58 8.44
C GLU A 69 19.19 -15.67 8.80
N LYS A 70 20.01 -14.70 8.36
CA LYS A 70 21.48 -14.76 8.53
C LYS A 70 21.92 -14.98 9.99
N TYR A 71 21.21 -14.39 10.95
CA TYR A 71 21.49 -14.56 12.38
C TYR A 71 21.10 -15.95 12.90
N ASP A 72 20.02 -16.52 12.36
CA ASP A 72 19.49 -17.83 12.76
C ASP A 72 20.38 -19.01 12.31
N LEU A 73 21.31 -18.78 11.38
CA LEU A 73 22.29 -19.80 10.96
C LEU A 73 23.37 -20.05 12.02
N VAL A 74 23.55 -19.13 12.96
CA VAL A 74 24.59 -19.19 14.01
C VAL A 74 24.02 -19.66 15.35
N VAL A 75 22.73 -19.46 15.60
CA VAL A 75 22.05 -19.87 16.84
C VAL A 75 21.07 -21.00 16.54
N GLY A 76 21.22 -22.14 17.22
CA GLY A 76 20.27 -23.24 17.11
C GLY A 76 18.91 -22.85 17.67
N ALA A 77 17.86 -22.94 16.85
CA ALA A 77 16.49 -22.72 17.32
C ALA A 77 15.88 -24.03 17.88
N PHE A 78 16.21 -25.18 17.30
CA PHE A 78 15.58 -26.45 17.64
C PHE A 78 16.56 -27.40 18.31
N CYS A 79 16.05 -28.21 19.23
CA CYS A 79 16.73 -29.38 19.76
C CYS A 79 16.09 -30.65 19.19
N ASP A 80 16.90 -31.68 18.94
CA ASP A 80 16.43 -33.02 18.57
C ASP A 80 15.87 -33.74 19.82
N ALA A 81 14.64 -34.25 19.73
CA ALA A 81 13.95 -34.83 20.88
C ALA A 81 14.56 -36.14 21.40
N LYS A 82 15.30 -36.87 20.54
CA LYS A 82 15.95 -38.14 20.92
C LYS A 82 17.27 -37.88 21.63
N THR A 83 18.05 -36.93 21.11
CA THR A 83 19.41 -36.65 21.61
C THR A 83 19.49 -35.51 22.61
N ASN A 84 18.43 -34.69 22.70
CA ASN A 84 18.38 -33.45 23.48
C ASN A 84 19.54 -32.49 23.16
N ARG A 85 19.93 -32.44 21.88
CA ARG A 85 21.02 -31.58 21.40
C ARG A 85 20.51 -30.56 20.39
N ASP A 86 21.12 -29.38 20.41
CA ASP A 86 20.84 -28.32 19.44
C ASP A 86 21.13 -28.77 18.01
N VAL A 87 20.24 -28.36 17.11
CA VAL A 87 20.32 -28.61 15.68
C VAL A 87 20.48 -27.30 14.96
N SER A 88 21.49 -27.23 14.10
CA SER A 88 21.69 -26.05 13.25
C SER A 88 20.48 -25.83 12.34
N CYS A 89 19.94 -24.61 12.35
CA CYS A 89 18.84 -24.21 11.48
C CYS A 89 19.19 -24.35 9.99
N GLY A 90 20.49 -24.32 9.63
CA GLY A 90 20.95 -24.60 8.27
C GLY A 90 20.66 -26.03 7.82
N LYS A 91 20.70 -27.02 8.72
CA LYS A 91 20.35 -28.43 8.42
C LYS A 91 18.84 -28.65 8.31
N LEU A 92 18.07 -27.77 8.94
CA LEU A 92 16.61 -27.81 8.93
C LEU A 92 16.01 -26.91 7.86
N LYS A 93 16.82 -26.07 7.18
CA LYS A 93 16.37 -25.14 6.15
C LYS A 93 15.48 -25.83 5.11
N HIS A 94 14.33 -25.21 4.83
CA HIS A 94 13.27 -25.68 3.93
C HIS A 94 12.54 -26.96 4.36
N LYS A 95 12.84 -27.52 5.53
CA LYS A 95 12.04 -28.62 6.08
C LYS A 95 10.74 -28.11 6.68
N ILE A 96 9.74 -28.99 6.69
CA ILE A 96 8.39 -28.72 7.17
C ILE A 96 8.24 -29.30 8.58
N MET A 97 8.03 -28.39 9.53
CA MET A 97 7.74 -28.68 10.92
C MET A 97 6.23 -28.66 11.14
N VAL A 98 5.68 -29.78 11.59
CA VAL A 98 4.28 -29.95 11.97
C VAL A 98 4.18 -29.76 13.46
N TYR A 99 3.41 -28.77 13.90
CA TYR A 99 3.22 -28.50 15.32
C TYR A 99 2.50 -29.67 16.01
N LYS A 100 3.04 -30.09 17.16
CA LYS A 100 2.59 -31.23 17.98
C LYS A 100 2.16 -30.84 19.40
N GLY A 101 1.89 -29.56 19.64
CA GLY A 101 1.55 -29.05 20.97
C GLY A 101 2.77 -28.58 21.76
N HIS A 102 2.58 -28.42 23.06
CA HIS A 102 3.63 -27.98 23.99
C HIS A 102 3.71 -28.93 25.19
N SER A 103 4.85 -28.94 25.88
CA SER A 103 5.08 -29.77 27.06
C SER A 103 6.03 -29.08 28.03
N VAL A 104 6.23 -29.66 29.22
CA VAL A 104 7.20 -29.19 30.21
C VAL A 104 8.25 -30.28 30.42
N ALA A 105 9.52 -29.93 30.25
CA ALA A 105 10.65 -30.79 30.51
C ALA A 105 10.80 -31.08 32.01
N LYS A 106 11.63 -32.08 32.37
CA LYS A 106 11.84 -32.47 33.77
C LYS A 106 12.44 -31.36 34.64
N ASP A 107 13.20 -30.45 34.03
CA ASP A 107 13.79 -29.29 34.70
C ASP A 107 12.84 -28.09 34.79
N GLY A 108 11.59 -28.24 34.33
CA GLY A 108 10.58 -27.18 34.32
C GLY A 108 10.59 -26.31 33.06
N THR A 109 11.48 -26.54 32.09
CA THR A 109 11.53 -25.77 30.84
C THR A 109 10.31 -26.05 29.97
N ALA A 110 9.60 -25.00 29.54
CA ALA A 110 8.49 -25.14 28.60
C ALA A 110 9.01 -25.39 27.17
N LEU A 111 8.41 -26.35 26.46
CA LEU A 111 8.83 -26.81 25.13
C LEU A 111 7.68 -26.66 24.14
N VAL A 112 8.00 -26.24 22.91
CA VAL A 112 7.07 -26.27 21.77
C VAL A 112 7.49 -27.42 20.85
N ASN A 113 6.63 -28.41 20.66
CA ASN A 113 6.96 -29.68 20.03
C ASN A 113 6.59 -29.69 18.54
N PHE A 114 7.44 -30.32 17.74
CA PHE A 114 7.27 -30.44 16.29
C PHE A 114 7.66 -31.83 15.80
N HIS A 115 6.96 -32.28 14.77
CA HIS A 115 7.35 -33.42 13.95
C HIS A 115 7.80 -32.92 12.58
N CYS A 116 8.98 -33.33 12.11
CA CYS A 116 9.49 -32.94 10.80
C CYS A 116 9.05 -33.93 9.72
N GLU A 117 8.27 -33.48 8.74
CA GLU A 117 7.75 -34.34 7.64
C GLU A 117 8.89 -34.87 6.76
N ASP A 118 9.95 -34.09 6.54
CA ASP A 118 11.01 -34.42 5.59
C ASP A 118 12.00 -35.49 6.09
N ASP A 119 12.23 -35.59 7.40
CA ASP A 119 13.19 -36.54 7.98
C ASP A 119 12.60 -37.46 9.03
N ASN A 120 11.29 -37.34 9.29
CA ASN A 120 10.53 -38.16 10.21
C ASN A 120 11.12 -38.19 11.64
N ASN A 121 11.71 -37.06 12.08
CA ASN A 121 12.18 -36.87 13.45
C ASN A 121 11.37 -35.83 14.20
N ASP A 122 11.37 -35.99 15.52
CA ASP A 122 10.74 -35.05 16.43
C ASP A 122 11.77 -34.04 16.94
N TYR A 123 11.37 -32.77 16.92
CA TYR A 123 12.14 -31.62 17.36
C TYR A 123 11.34 -30.84 18.37
N TYR A 124 12.02 -30.07 19.21
CA TYR A 124 11.36 -29.11 20.08
C TYR A 124 12.11 -27.78 20.10
N TYR A 125 11.37 -26.70 20.32
CA TYR A 125 11.90 -25.38 20.62
C TYR A 125 11.80 -25.16 22.14
N PRO A 126 12.93 -25.07 22.87
CA PRO A 126 12.91 -24.73 24.29
C PRO A 126 12.60 -23.24 24.46
N ILE A 127 11.58 -22.93 25.25
CA ILE A 127 11.22 -21.54 25.56
C ILE A 127 12.30 -20.96 26.49
N PRO A 128 12.97 -19.84 26.11
CA PRO A 128 14.11 -19.34 26.86
C PRO A 128 13.82 -18.94 28.30
N ASN A 129 12.63 -18.37 28.57
CA ASN A 129 12.23 -17.90 29.89
C ASN A 129 10.71 -17.97 30.06
N GLY A 130 10.26 -18.41 31.24
CA GLY A 130 8.85 -18.43 31.63
C GLY A 130 8.09 -19.69 31.21
N THR A 131 6.77 -19.65 31.36
CA THR A 131 5.87 -20.74 30.99
C THR A 131 5.46 -20.65 29.52
N PHE A 132 4.85 -21.72 28.98
CA PHE A 132 4.26 -21.67 27.64
C PHE A 132 3.19 -20.57 27.55
N ASP A 133 2.33 -20.46 28.55
CA ASP A 133 1.26 -19.47 28.57
C ASP A 133 1.83 -18.05 28.49
N ASP A 134 2.82 -17.71 29.32
CA ASP A 134 3.47 -16.40 29.29
C ASP A 134 4.08 -16.10 27.91
N TYR A 135 4.78 -17.09 27.34
CA TYR A 135 5.45 -16.94 26.05
C TYR A 135 4.46 -16.81 24.89
N CYS A 136 3.38 -17.59 24.89
CA CYS A 136 2.44 -17.64 23.78
C CYS A 136 1.58 -16.36 23.66
N TYR A 137 1.40 -15.62 24.76
CA TYR A 137 0.79 -14.29 24.76
C TYR A 137 1.68 -13.21 24.16
N LEU A 138 3.01 -13.41 24.19
CA LEU A 138 3.93 -12.51 23.52
C LEU A 138 3.75 -12.65 21.99
N LYS A 139 4.03 -11.57 21.26
CA LYS A 139 4.02 -11.59 19.78
C LYS A 139 5.17 -12.42 19.18
N LEU A 140 6.02 -13.00 20.02
CA LEU A 140 7.12 -13.86 19.65
C LEU A 140 6.59 -15.28 19.52
N GLY A 141 6.40 -15.74 18.29
CA GLY A 141 6.27 -17.16 18.04
C GLY A 141 7.64 -17.81 17.82
N VAL A 142 7.64 -19.05 17.34
CA VAL A 142 8.89 -19.82 17.19
C VAL A 142 9.78 -19.20 16.10
N PRO A 143 11.06 -18.90 16.39
CA PRO A 143 12.00 -18.36 15.41
C PRO A 143 12.11 -19.21 14.15
N THR A 144 12.56 -18.60 13.04
CA THR A 144 12.79 -19.25 11.74
C THR A 144 11.56 -19.80 11.01
N LEU A 145 10.41 -19.98 11.66
CA LEU A 145 9.27 -20.67 11.05
C LEU A 145 8.37 -19.72 10.23
N ALA A 146 8.18 -20.02 8.95
CA ALA A 146 7.18 -19.38 8.09
C ALA A 146 5.90 -20.25 8.04
N TYR A 147 4.73 -19.64 8.28
CA TYR A 147 3.47 -20.38 8.32
C TYR A 147 3.01 -20.79 6.93
N LEU A 148 2.83 -22.09 6.69
CA LEU A 148 2.44 -22.62 5.37
C LEU A 148 0.96 -22.45 5.06
N GLY A 149 0.09 -22.32 6.07
CA GLY A 149 -1.35 -22.11 5.82
C GLY A 149 -1.63 -20.82 5.04
N ASP A 150 -0.86 -19.75 5.29
CA ASP A 150 -0.93 -18.52 4.48
C ASP A 150 -0.55 -18.79 3.01
N VAL A 151 0.48 -19.63 2.79
CA VAL A 151 0.98 -19.94 1.44
C VAL A 151 -0.02 -20.80 0.68
N ASP A 152 -0.56 -21.83 1.34
CA ASP A 152 -1.54 -22.73 0.74
C ASP A 152 -2.85 -22.00 0.45
N LYS A 153 -3.35 -21.17 1.36
CA LYS A 153 -4.55 -20.37 1.14
C LYS A 153 -4.35 -19.31 0.06
N ALA A 154 -3.19 -18.67 0.01
CA ALA A 154 -2.87 -17.75 -1.09
C ALA A 154 -2.82 -18.49 -2.44
N ARG A 155 -2.26 -19.71 -2.49
CA ARG A 155 -2.24 -20.52 -3.70
C ARG A 155 -3.64 -20.83 -4.19
N GLU A 156 -4.56 -21.19 -3.28
CA GLU A 156 -5.98 -21.44 -3.59
C GLU A 156 -6.67 -20.21 -4.19
N LEU A 157 -6.48 -19.04 -3.57
CA LEU A 157 -7.28 -17.84 -3.88
C LEU A 157 -6.70 -16.95 -4.99
N LEU A 158 -5.38 -16.95 -5.17
CA LEU A 158 -4.70 -15.96 -6.00
C LEU A 158 -4.04 -16.56 -7.24
N MET A 159 -3.82 -17.87 -7.33
CA MET A 159 -3.19 -18.46 -8.52
C MET A 159 -4.00 -18.18 -9.78
N GLY A 160 -3.34 -17.63 -10.80
CA GLY A 160 -3.99 -17.27 -12.07
C GLY A 160 -4.80 -15.97 -12.04
N SER A 161 -5.00 -15.37 -10.86
CA SER A 161 -5.73 -14.12 -10.70
C SER A 161 -4.96 -12.92 -11.28
N THR A 162 -5.71 -11.92 -11.74
CA THR A 162 -5.16 -10.63 -12.20
C THR A 162 -5.01 -9.70 -11.01
N LEU A 163 -3.82 -9.10 -10.85
CA LEU A 163 -3.50 -8.11 -9.84
C LEU A 163 -2.96 -6.84 -10.49
N TYR A 164 -2.91 -5.77 -9.71
CA TYR A 164 -2.32 -4.49 -10.10
C TYR A 164 -1.27 -4.07 -9.09
N THR A 165 -0.09 -3.67 -9.56
CA THR A 165 1.01 -3.26 -8.68
C THR A 165 0.66 -2.01 -7.84
N ARG A 166 1.19 -1.89 -6.61
CA ARG A 166 0.98 -0.74 -5.71
C ARG A 166 2.27 -0.10 -5.21
N THR A 167 3.40 -0.67 -5.60
CA THR A 167 4.76 -0.17 -5.36
C THR A 167 5.53 -0.17 -6.67
N THR A 168 6.64 0.54 -6.73
CA THR A 168 7.57 0.48 -7.86
C THR A 168 8.73 -0.47 -7.65
N GLU A 169 8.94 -0.97 -6.43
CA GLU A 169 10.10 -1.77 -6.05
C GLU A 169 9.70 -3.25 -5.89
N PHE A 170 10.08 -4.08 -6.86
CA PHE A 170 9.88 -5.54 -6.85
C PHE A 170 11.21 -6.27 -6.98
N PHE A 171 11.20 -7.61 -6.94
CA PHE A 171 12.40 -8.42 -7.02
C PHE A 171 12.34 -9.45 -8.14
N VAL A 172 13.50 -9.81 -8.67
CA VAL A 172 13.71 -10.98 -9.52
C VAL A 172 14.74 -11.90 -8.88
N ASP A 173 14.56 -13.21 -8.97
CA ASP A 173 15.55 -14.15 -8.45
C ASP A 173 16.81 -14.12 -9.33
N THR A 174 17.99 -14.11 -8.71
CA THR A 174 19.26 -14.12 -9.45
C THR A 174 19.72 -15.52 -9.80
N ASP A 175 19.35 -16.50 -8.98
CA ASP A 175 19.70 -17.90 -9.17
C ASP A 175 18.65 -18.83 -8.54
N TYR A 176 18.70 -20.10 -8.95
CA TYR A 176 17.68 -21.08 -8.58
C TYR A 176 17.92 -21.71 -7.20
N TYR A 177 19.17 -21.79 -6.74
CA TYR A 177 19.56 -22.58 -5.56
C TYR A 177 19.84 -21.74 -4.31
N SER A 178 19.88 -20.42 -4.46
CA SER A 178 20.12 -19.44 -3.42
C SER A 178 18.93 -18.50 -3.31
N ASP A 179 18.89 -17.78 -2.20
CA ASP A 179 17.88 -16.75 -1.91
C ASP A 179 18.27 -15.38 -2.51
N GLY A 180 19.26 -15.36 -3.40
CA GLY A 180 19.71 -14.18 -4.11
C GLY A 180 18.61 -13.57 -4.96
N CYS A 181 18.40 -12.27 -4.80
CA CYS A 181 17.46 -11.50 -5.60
C CYS A 181 18.04 -10.14 -5.96
N LYS A 182 17.50 -9.56 -7.03
CA LYS A 182 17.82 -8.22 -7.50
C LYS A 182 16.54 -7.39 -7.51
N GLU A 183 16.62 -6.16 -7.01
CA GLU A 183 15.51 -5.21 -7.10
C GLU A 183 15.33 -4.73 -8.55
N VAL A 184 14.07 -4.63 -8.98
CA VAL A 184 13.65 -4.13 -10.28
C VAL A 184 12.55 -3.08 -10.10
N ALA A 185 12.60 -2.06 -10.96
CA ALA A 185 11.57 -1.05 -11.02
C ALA A 185 10.40 -1.55 -11.88
N VAL A 186 9.18 -1.44 -11.36
CA VAL A 186 7.94 -1.77 -12.08
C VAL A 186 7.00 -0.59 -11.96
N ASP A 187 6.22 -0.32 -13.00
CA ASP A 187 5.27 0.78 -12.94
C ASP A 187 4.11 0.49 -11.99
N LEU A 188 3.52 1.53 -11.40
CA LEU A 188 2.39 1.44 -10.47
C LEU A 188 1.09 1.04 -11.18
N ASN A 189 0.18 0.31 -10.56
CA ASN A 189 -1.04 -0.21 -11.19
C ASN A 189 -0.83 -0.97 -12.52
N LYS A 190 0.38 -1.49 -12.76
CA LYS A 190 0.66 -2.39 -13.90
C LYS A 190 -0.17 -3.65 -13.69
N GLU A 191 -0.95 -4.01 -14.69
CA GLU A 191 -1.71 -5.26 -14.71
C GLU A 191 -0.75 -6.44 -14.83
N VAL A 192 -0.91 -7.41 -13.95
CA VAL A 192 -0.06 -8.58 -13.87
C VAL A 192 -0.88 -9.81 -13.49
N LYS A 193 -0.45 -10.97 -13.96
CA LYS A 193 -1.09 -12.25 -13.63
C LYS A 193 -0.26 -13.01 -12.60
N VAL A 194 -0.89 -13.56 -11.58
CA VAL A 194 -0.20 -14.43 -10.62
C VAL A 194 0.13 -15.76 -11.29
N VAL A 195 1.42 -16.09 -11.35
CA VAL A 195 1.95 -17.27 -12.04
C VAL A 195 2.56 -18.30 -11.10
N ALA A 196 2.95 -17.90 -9.88
CA ALA A 196 3.38 -18.85 -8.86
C ALA A 196 3.22 -18.26 -7.45
N ILE A 197 2.93 -19.13 -6.48
CA ILE A 197 2.88 -18.81 -5.06
C ILE A 197 3.68 -19.85 -4.29
N GLY A 198 4.56 -19.36 -3.42
CA GLY A 198 5.40 -20.20 -2.57
C GLY A 198 5.83 -19.48 -1.30
N VAL A 199 6.86 -20.02 -0.65
CA VAL A 199 7.39 -19.50 0.60
C VAL A 199 8.38 -18.38 0.33
N GLY A 200 8.18 -17.26 1.02
CA GLY A 200 9.05 -16.09 1.03
C GLY A 200 10.08 -16.15 2.16
N THR A 201 10.03 -15.20 3.08
CA THR A 201 10.88 -15.21 4.29
C THR A 201 10.03 -15.48 5.53
N ARG A 202 10.66 -15.72 6.68
CA ARG A 202 9.94 -15.77 7.96
C ARG A 202 9.06 -14.54 8.17
N SER A 203 9.64 -13.35 7.95
CA SER A 203 8.96 -12.07 8.17
C SER A 203 7.84 -11.80 7.16
N PHE A 204 7.96 -12.34 5.93
CA PHE A 204 7.01 -12.16 4.84
C PHE A 204 6.75 -13.53 4.16
N PRO A 205 5.91 -14.39 4.77
CA PRO A 205 5.83 -15.81 4.44
C PRO A 205 5.40 -16.14 3.01
N VAL A 206 4.61 -15.28 2.36
CA VAL A 206 4.03 -15.57 1.05
C VAL A 206 4.83 -14.87 -0.04
N LYS A 207 5.50 -15.65 -0.88
CA LYS A 207 6.12 -15.16 -2.12
C LYS A 207 5.10 -15.24 -3.25
N ILE A 208 4.76 -14.10 -3.83
CA ILE A 208 3.86 -14.00 -4.97
C ILE A 208 4.69 -13.64 -6.19
N ILE A 209 4.76 -14.53 -7.17
CA ILE A 209 5.37 -14.28 -8.47
C ILE A 209 4.28 -13.92 -9.46
N VAL A 210 4.47 -12.79 -10.13
CA VAL A 210 3.55 -12.28 -11.13
C VAL A 210 4.26 -12.12 -12.47
N GLU A 211 3.48 -12.14 -13.55
CA GLU A 211 3.93 -11.96 -14.93
C GLU A 211 3.17 -10.81 -15.57
N ASP A 212 3.89 -9.91 -16.25
CA ASP A 212 3.28 -8.83 -17.03
C ASP A 212 2.95 -9.26 -18.47
N SER A 213 2.30 -8.38 -19.23
CA SER A 213 1.94 -8.59 -20.64
C SER A 213 3.14 -8.86 -21.56
N ASP A 214 4.33 -8.44 -21.15
CA ASP A 214 5.57 -8.59 -21.90
C ASP A 214 6.27 -9.93 -21.56
N GLY A 215 5.69 -10.72 -20.63
CA GLY A 215 6.23 -12.00 -20.17
C GLY A 215 7.32 -11.88 -19.10
N ASN A 216 7.58 -10.68 -18.57
CA ASN A 216 8.55 -10.50 -17.50
C ASN A 216 7.96 -10.97 -16.17
N GLN A 217 8.76 -11.72 -15.41
CA GLN A 217 8.38 -12.16 -14.07
C GLN A 217 9.15 -11.41 -12.99
N PHE A 218 8.42 -11.00 -11.96
CA PHE A 218 8.95 -10.42 -10.74
C PHE A 218 8.07 -10.83 -9.56
N PHE A 219 8.57 -10.61 -8.35
CA PHE A 219 7.91 -11.08 -7.15
C PHE A 219 7.97 -10.08 -6.01
N GLN A 220 7.07 -10.30 -5.05
CA GLN A 220 7.12 -9.67 -3.74
C GLN A 220 6.87 -10.72 -2.67
N ASN A 221 7.61 -10.64 -1.56
CA ASN A 221 7.32 -11.39 -0.35
C ASN A 221 6.41 -10.53 0.53
N VAL A 222 5.25 -11.08 0.91
CA VAL A 222 4.22 -10.37 1.69
C VAL A 222 3.83 -11.14 2.94
N ALA A 223 3.44 -10.39 3.98
CA ALA A 223 2.74 -10.92 5.14
C ALA A 223 1.22 -10.80 4.91
N MET A 224 0.52 -11.94 4.97
CA MET A 224 -0.94 -12.01 4.84
C MET A 224 -1.60 -11.99 6.22
N SER A 225 -1.61 -13.12 6.94
CA SER A 225 -2.20 -13.19 8.29
C SER A 225 -1.28 -12.64 9.38
N LYS A 226 0.02 -12.50 9.07
CA LYS A 226 1.09 -12.17 10.01
C LYS A 226 1.33 -13.25 11.09
N THR A 227 0.76 -14.44 10.93
CA THR A 227 0.99 -15.58 11.82
C THR A 227 2.48 -15.95 11.84
N ASN A 228 3.07 -15.98 13.03
CA ASN A 228 4.49 -16.29 13.27
C ASN A 228 5.53 -15.42 12.53
N CYS A 229 5.13 -14.27 11.97
CA CYS A 229 6.05 -13.45 11.17
C CYS A 229 7.10 -12.68 11.99
N GLY A 230 7.01 -12.68 13.33
CA GLY A 230 7.98 -12.04 14.21
C GLY A 230 7.97 -10.50 14.18
N MET A 231 6.97 -9.89 13.54
CA MET A 231 6.81 -8.43 13.44
C MET A 231 5.49 -7.97 14.08
N ARG A 232 5.50 -6.75 14.62
CA ARG A 232 4.29 -6.04 15.08
C ARG A 232 3.66 -5.21 13.95
N ASP A 233 2.39 -4.86 14.11
CA ASP A 233 1.65 -4.06 13.12
C ASP A 233 2.26 -2.68 12.86
N ASP A 234 2.77 -2.03 13.90
CA ASP A 234 3.46 -0.73 13.82
C ASP A 234 4.81 -0.79 13.09
N GLU A 235 5.34 -1.99 12.85
CA GLU A 235 6.58 -2.18 12.10
C GLU A 235 6.36 -2.24 10.59
N PHE A 236 5.11 -2.37 10.11
CA PHE A 236 4.76 -2.36 8.69
C PHE A 236 4.59 -0.94 8.13
N ILE A 237 5.54 -0.07 8.45
CA ILE A 237 5.56 1.34 8.02
C ILE A 237 6.73 1.61 7.07
N MET A 238 6.68 2.75 6.37
CA MET A 238 7.73 3.21 5.46
C MET A 238 8.11 2.14 4.42
N LYS A 239 9.36 1.68 4.43
CA LYS A 239 9.89 0.72 3.46
C LYS A 239 9.26 -0.68 3.58
N LYS A 240 8.66 -1.02 4.73
CA LYS A 240 8.02 -2.34 4.93
C LYS A 240 6.54 -2.36 4.54
N THR A 241 5.94 -1.21 4.23
CA THR A 241 4.55 -1.17 3.76
C THR A 241 4.38 -1.96 2.46
N LYS A 242 5.39 -1.99 1.58
CA LYS A 242 5.40 -2.81 0.35
C LYS A 242 5.44 -4.33 0.61
N ASN A 243 5.53 -4.78 1.86
CA ASN A 243 5.46 -6.18 2.24
C ASN A 243 4.10 -6.57 2.86
N LEU A 244 3.11 -5.67 2.83
CA LEU A 244 1.70 -6.03 3.02
C LEU A 244 1.09 -6.29 1.65
N PHE A 245 0.10 -7.20 1.56
CA PHE A 245 -0.58 -7.48 0.28
C PHE A 245 -1.06 -6.20 -0.41
N TYR A 246 -1.83 -5.36 0.27
CA TYR A 246 -2.31 -4.08 -0.29
C TYR A 246 -1.24 -3.01 -0.48
N GLY A 247 -0.05 -3.21 0.07
CA GLY A 247 1.11 -2.35 -0.20
C GLY A 247 1.83 -2.73 -1.49
N SER A 248 1.73 -3.98 -1.94
CA SER A 248 2.37 -4.49 -3.16
C SER A 248 1.41 -4.62 -4.33
N PHE A 249 0.17 -5.02 -4.06
CA PHE A 249 -0.82 -5.41 -5.05
C PHE A 249 -2.21 -4.87 -4.70
N ALA A 250 -3.06 -4.81 -5.72
CA ALA A 250 -4.49 -4.65 -5.61
C ALA A 250 -5.20 -5.72 -6.43
N LEU A 251 -6.37 -6.12 -5.94
CA LEU A 251 -7.33 -6.91 -6.70
C LEU A 251 -8.01 -6.02 -7.75
N ASP A 252 -8.60 -6.64 -8.78
CA ASP A 252 -9.27 -5.93 -9.89
C ASP A 252 -10.41 -5.03 -9.42
N ASP A 253 -11.17 -5.47 -8.42
CA ASP A 253 -12.23 -4.67 -7.81
C ASP A 253 -11.70 -3.40 -7.12
N ALA A 254 -10.44 -3.37 -6.70
CA ALA A 254 -9.85 -2.19 -6.06
C ALA A 254 -9.52 -1.05 -7.05
N LYS A 255 -9.50 -1.29 -8.38
CA LYS A 255 -9.51 -0.18 -9.37
C LYS A 255 -10.89 0.47 -9.44
N LYS A 256 -11.98 -0.30 -9.31
CA LYS A 256 -13.34 0.25 -9.16
C LYS A 256 -13.49 1.01 -7.86
N ASP A 257 -13.00 0.48 -6.74
CA ASP A 257 -13.10 1.16 -5.44
C ASP A 257 -12.40 2.52 -5.40
N ILE A 258 -11.26 2.67 -6.10
CA ILE A 258 -10.59 3.98 -6.20
C ILE A 258 -11.42 4.95 -7.04
N ALA A 259 -11.93 4.52 -8.20
CA ALA A 259 -12.83 5.36 -9.00
C ALA A 259 -14.08 5.76 -8.20
N GLU A 260 -14.67 4.82 -7.46
CA GLU A 260 -15.82 5.05 -6.60
C GLU A 260 -15.52 5.96 -5.41
N SER A 261 -14.31 5.91 -4.85
CA SER A 261 -13.88 6.78 -3.75
C SER A 261 -13.93 8.28 -4.12
N TYR A 262 -13.85 8.58 -5.43
CA TYR A 262 -13.96 9.94 -5.96
C TYR A 262 -15.40 10.36 -6.32
N ASN A 263 -16.38 9.46 -6.24
CA ASN A 263 -17.79 9.78 -6.53
C ASN A 263 -18.30 10.95 -5.69
N LYS A 264 -17.79 11.10 -4.45
CA LYS A 264 -18.11 12.22 -3.57
C LYS A 264 -17.75 13.60 -4.13
N TYR A 265 -16.86 13.69 -5.12
CA TYR A 265 -16.46 14.94 -5.80
C TYR A 265 -17.23 15.18 -7.10
N ILE A 266 -17.77 14.14 -7.72
CA ILE A 266 -18.52 14.27 -8.98
C ILE A 266 -19.77 15.11 -8.74
N GLY A 267 -20.05 16.03 -9.67
CA GLY A 267 -21.16 16.98 -9.57
C GLY A 267 -20.87 18.20 -8.69
N ARG A 268 -19.76 18.23 -7.93
CA ARG A 268 -19.42 19.41 -7.13
C ARG A 268 -19.07 20.60 -8.01
N HIS A 269 -19.47 21.78 -7.54
CA HIS A 269 -19.06 23.05 -8.10
C HIS A 269 -17.77 23.52 -7.44
N VAL A 270 -16.79 23.90 -8.25
CA VAL A 270 -15.48 24.35 -7.79
C VAL A 270 -15.02 25.58 -8.56
N TYR A 271 -14.07 26.32 -8.01
CA TYR A 271 -13.39 27.40 -8.72
C TYR A 271 -11.87 27.36 -8.54
N THR A 272 -11.15 27.84 -9.55
CA THR A 272 -9.68 27.90 -9.51
C THR A 272 -9.18 28.98 -8.53
N LYS A 273 -8.30 28.61 -7.60
CA LYS A 273 -7.70 29.54 -6.61
C LYS A 273 -6.60 30.42 -7.20
N TYR A 274 -5.98 29.98 -8.29
CA TYR A 274 -5.00 30.71 -9.11
C TYR A 274 -5.20 30.37 -10.60
N ALA A 275 -4.47 31.03 -11.50
CA ALA A 275 -4.49 30.64 -12.91
C ALA A 275 -3.78 29.30 -13.07
N VAL A 276 -4.38 28.38 -13.82
CA VAL A 276 -3.93 26.99 -13.99
C VAL A 276 -3.92 26.63 -15.47
N ASP A 277 -3.08 25.68 -15.84
CA ASP A 277 -3.09 25.11 -17.19
C ASP A 277 -3.99 23.88 -17.20
N MET A 278 -4.86 23.78 -18.20
CA MET A 278 -5.69 22.59 -18.46
C MET A 278 -5.56 22.17 -19.92
N ILE A 279 -6.01 20.97 -20.23
CA ILE A 279 -6.09 20.44 -21.60
C ILE A 279 -7.55 20.54 -22.06
N ASP A 280 -7.82 21.07 -23.24
CA ASP A 280 -9.16 21.04 -23.83
C ASP A 280 -9.46 19.69 -24.51
N LEU A 281 -10.67 19.53 -25.06
CA LEU A 281 -11.05 18.30 -25.76
C LEU A 281 -10.24 18.04 -27.05
N MET A 282 -9.53 19.04 -27.57
CA MET A 282 -8.65 18.92 -28.74
C MET A 282 -7.20 18.62 -28.36
N GLY A 283 -6.90 18.43 -27.07
CA GLY A 283 -5.56 18.17 -26.58
C GLY A 283 -4.70 19.42 -26.44
N GLN A 284 -5.26 20.63 -26.59
CA GLN A 284 -4.49 21.86 -26.50
C GLN A 284 -4.40 22.37 -25.06
N LYS A 285 -3.23 22.89 -24.71
CA LYS A 285 -2.98 23.49 -23.41
C LYS A 285 -3.61 24.88 -23.33
N VAL A 286 -4.60 25.06 -22.46
CA VAL A 286 -5.33 26.31 -22.25
C VAL A 286 -5.03 26.87 -20.86
N ARG A 287 -4.60 28.14 -20.79
CA ARG A 287 -4.40 28.85 -19.53
C ARG A 287 -5.75 29.33 -18.98
N VAL A 288 -6.27 28.62 -17.99
CA VAL A 288 -7.52 28.95 -17.31
C VAL A 288 -7.30 30.02 -16.24
N PRO A 289 -8.02 31.15 -16.28
CA PRO A 289 -7.86 32.21 -15.28
C PRO A 289 -8.25 31.76 -13.87
N ARG A 290 -7.74 32.48 -12.87
CA ARG A 290 -8.21 32.41 -11.47
C ARG A 290 -9.72 32.70 -11.39
N LEU A 291 -10.41 32.11 -10.42
CA LEU A 291 -11.86 32.23 -10.20
C LEU A 291 -12.68 31.80 -11.42
N SER A 292 -12.16 30.88 -12.23
CA SER A 292 -12.96 30.20 -13.24
C SER A 292 -13.72 29.08 -12.56
N GLN A 293 -15.02 28.98 -12.84
CA GLN A 293 -15.94 28.09 -12.15
C GLN A 293 -16.25 26.86 -13.00
N PHE A 294 -16.28 25.70 -12.38
CA PHE A 294 -16.45 24.41 -13.03
C PHE A 294 -17.38 23.49 -12.23
N THR A 295 -17.97 22.54 -12.92
CA THR A 295 -18.58 21.34 -12.34
C THR A 295 -17.67 20.15 -12.63
N ILE A 296 -17.31 19.39 -11.60
CA ILE A 296 -16.53 18.15 -11.79
C ILE A 296 -17.45 17.10 -12.44
N LYS A 297 -17.07 16.59 -13.61
CA LYS A 297 -17.88 15.63 -14.38
C LYS A 297 -17.42 14.20 -14.21
N LYS A 298 -16.11 13.99 -14.17
CA LYS A 298 -15.51 12.66 -14.13
C LYS A 298 -14.14 12.76 -13.48
N ILE A 299 -13.77 11.72 -12.75
CA ILE A 299 -12.42 11.53 -12.21
C ILE A 299 -12.03 10.11 -12.56
N GLU A 300 -10.93 9.96 -13.29
CA GLU A 300 -10.43 8.66 -13.73
C GLU A 300 -9.03 8.45 -13.17
N PRO A 301 -8.73 7.28 -12.60
CA PRO A 301 -7.36 6.95 -12.24
C PRO A 301 -6.47 7.00 -13.48
N ILE A 302 -5.26 7.54 -13.31
CA ILE A 302 -4.21 7.44 -14.33
C ILE A 302 -3.38 6.23 -13.94
N ASP A 303 -3.19 5.31 -14.89
CA ASP A 303 -2.31 4.17 -14.65
C ASP A 303 -0.92 4.69 -14.26
N ASN A 304 -0.30 4.01 -13.30
CA ASN A 304 1.02 4.35 -12.80
C ASN A 304 1.17 5.71 -12.09
N SER A 305 0.10 6.37 -11.63
CA SER A 305 0.21 7.70 -11.00
C SER A 305 -0.62 7.87 -9.71
N THR A 306 -0.13 8.74 -8.79
CA THR A 306 -0.94 9.28 -7.68
C THR A 306 -1.89 10.39 -8.14
N TYR A 307 -1.82 10.75 -9.42
CA TYR A 307 -2.70 11.70 -10.07
C TYR A 307 -3.87 10.96 -10.71
N VAL A 308 -4.97 11.69 -10.84
CA VAL A 308 -6.19 11.28 -11.51
C VAL A 308 -6.51 12.30 -12.58
N LYS A 309 -7.08 11.84 -13.68
CA LYS A 309 -7.56 12.67 -14.78
C LYS A 309 -8.93 13.19 -14.41
N MET A 310 -9.02 14.47 -14.09
CA MET A 310 -10.28 15.12 -13.71
C MET A 310 -10.85 15.91 -14.90
N SER A 311 -12.08 15.58 -15.27
CA SER A 311 -12.86 16.29 -16.28
C SER A 311 -13.74 17.36 -15.65
N LEU A 312 -13.62 18.59 -16.14
CA LEU A 312 -14.24 19.80 -15.61
C LEU A 312 -15.10 20.45 -16.69
N GLN A 313 -16.38 20.72 -16.39
CA GLN A 313 -17.25 21.50 -17.26
C GLN A 313 -17.32 22.95 -16.80
N SER A 314 -16.94 23.89 -17.66
CA SER A 314 -17.02 25.33 -17.40
C SER A 314 -18.45 25.79 -17.20
N ALA A 315 -18.70 26.50 -16.10
CA ALA A 315 -20.01 27.09 -15.82
C ALA A 315 -20.34 28.29 -16.75
N LYS A 316 -19.34 28.84 -17.45
CA LYS A 316 -19.51 30.02 -18.31
C LYS A 316 -20.13 29.66 -19.66
N ASP A 317 -19.67 28.57 -20.26
CA ASP A 317 -19.88 28.24 -21.66
C ASP A 317 -20.06 26.73 -21.91
N GLY A 318 -20.06 25.91 -20.86
CA GLY A 318 -20.28 24.47 -20.96
C GLY A 318 -19.10 23.68 -21.53
N TYR A 319 -18.01 24.35 -21.93
CA TYR A 319 -16.81 23.70 -22.46
C TYR A 319 -16.16 22.80 -21.42
N GLN A 320 -15.60 21.68 -21.89
CA GLN A 320 -14.95 20.70 -21.04
C GLN A 320 -13.43 20.84 -21.11
N TYR A 321 -12.81 20.65 -19.95
CA TYR A 321 -11.38 20.66 -19.74
C TYR A 321 -10.96 19.42 -18.96
N ILE A 322 -9.72 19.03 -19.15
CA ILE A 322 -9.08 17.91 -18.49
C ILE A 322 -7.89 18.45 -17.71
N MET A 323 -7.73 18.00 -16.47
CA MET A 323 -6.57 18.33 -15.64
C MET A 323 -6.17 17.10 -14.83
N GLU A 324 -4.87 16.81 -14.81
CA GLU A 324 -4.32 15.82 -13.89
C GLU A 324 -4.18 16.44 -12.50
N VAL A 325 -4.80 15.82 -11.50
CA VAL A 325 -4.80 16.29 -10.12
C VAL A 325 -4.47 15.18 -9.15
N THR A 326 -3.87 15.48 -8.02
CA THR A 326 -3.71 14.50 -6.92
C THR A 326 -4.53 14.91 -5.71
N PHE A 327 -5.06 13.92 -4.98
CA PHE A 327 -5.75 14.10 -3.71
C PHE A 327 -4.86 13.74 -2.51
N LYS A 328 -3.63 13.30 -2.76
CA LYS A 328 -2.62 13.03 -1.73
C LYS A 328 -1.62 14.18 -1.71
N ASN A 329 -1.35 14.72 -0.52
CA ASN A 329 -0.36 15.77 -0.35
C ASN A 329 0.96 15.10 0.08
N THR A 330 1.89 14.90 -0.86
CA THR A 330 3.21 14.31 -0.60
C THR A 330 4.31 15.35 -0.73
N TYR A 331 5.31 15.28 0.15
CA TYR A 331 6.51 16.12 0.07
C TYR A 331 7.50 15.46 -0.89
N VAL A 332 7.75 16.05 -2.05
CA VAL A 332 8.73 15.55 -3.02
C VAL A 332 10.03 16.33 -2.87
N ALA A 333 11.11 15.61 -2.55
CA ALA A 333 12.46 16.18 -2.43
C ALA A 333 13.09 16.38 -3.82
N GLY A 334 13.65 17.57 -4.08
CA GLY A 334 14.21 17.96 -5.39
C GLY A 334 13.74 19.32 -5.93
N ASP A 335 13.00 20.08 -5.12
CA ASP A 335 12.39 21.35 -5.53
C ASP A 335 13.26 22.55 -5.13
N ILE A 336 13.81 23.24 -6.13
CA ILE A 336 14.34 24.60 -5.97
C ILE A 336 13.15 25.53 -6.25
N ASP A 337 12.52 26.00 -5.17
CA ASP A 337 11.42 27.00 -5.06
C ASP A 337 9.98 26.52 -4.75
N GLY A 338 9.78 25.27 -4.33
CA GLY A 338 8.73 24.90 -3.36
C GLY A 338 7.29 25.20 -3.77
N LYS A 339 6.90 24.98 -5.04
CA LYS A 339 5.52 25.21 -5.51
C LYS A 339 4.98 24.14 -6.46
N LYS A 340 4.16 23.27 -5.85
CA LYS A 340 2.89 22.69 -6.35
C LYS A 340 2.98 21.51 -7.32
N GLU A 341 2.84 20.32 -6.76
CA GLU A 341 2.05 19.27 -7.40
C GLU A 341 0.61 19.77 -7.62
N ASN A 342 -0.11 19.23 -8.61
CA ASN A 342 -1.52 19.56 -8.89
C ASN A 342 -2.46 19.01 -7.79
N TYR A 343 -2.15 19.31 -6.53
CA TYR A 343 -2.93 18.92 -5.38
C TYR A 343 -4.28 19.65 -5.40
N TYR A 344 -5.36 18.88 -5.40
CA TYR A 344 -6.74 19.36 -5.52
C TYR A 344 -7.04 20.49 -4.52
N GLY A 345 -6.65 20.31 -3.25
CA GLY A 345 -6.92 21.29 -2.19
C GLY A 345 -6.24 22.64 -2.38
N PHE A 346 -5.13 22.69 -3.14
CA PHE A 346 -4.48 23.94 -3.50
C PHE A 346 -5.07 24.55 -4.77
N LEU A 347 -5.41 23.74 -5.77
CA LEU A 347 -5.93 24.22 -7.04
C LEU A 347 -7.35 24.80 -6.92
N PHE A 348 -8.22 24.11 -6.17
CA PHE A 348 -9.64 24.38 -6.18
C PHE A 348 -10.18 24.85 -4.83
N GLY A 349 -11.12 25.79 -4.88
CA GLY A 349 -12.04 26.11 -3.78
C GLY A 349 -13.43 25.58 -4.10
N GLU A 350 -14.18 25.20 -3.08
CA GLU A 350 -15.54 24.66 -3.22
C GLU A 350 -16.57 25.77 -3.45
N GLY A 351 -17.61 25.47 -4.23
CA GLY A 351 -18.73 26.36 -4.54
C GLY A 351 -18.45 27.37 -5.66
N ALA A 352 -19.25 28.45 -5.66
CA ALA A 352 -19.11 29.54 -6.61
C ALA A 352 -18.37 30.73 -5.98
N ALA A 353 -17.27 31.16 -6.59
CA ALA A 353 -16.57 32.38 -6.17
C ALA A 353 -17.24 33.64 -6.72
N GLY A 354 -17.40 34.66 -5.87
CA GLY A 354 -17.83 36.00 -6.28
C GLY A 354 -19.32 36.12 -6.60
N LYS A 355 -20.18 35.51 -5.77
CA LYS A 355 -21.63 35.74 -5.81
C LYS A 355 -21.89 37.26 -5.74
N ASN A 356 -22.66 37.80 -6.70
CA ASN A 356 -22.99 39.22 -6.85
C ASN A 356 -21.85 40.16 -7.31
N VAL A 357 -20.78 39.65 -7.93
CA VAL A 357 -19.73 40.47 -8.54
C VAL A 357 -20.03 40.73 -10.02
N SER A 358 -19.98 41.99 -10.45
CA SER A 358 -20.20 42.34 -11.86
C SER A 358 -19.09 41.77 -12.77
N ALA A 359 -19.41 41.47 -14.03
CA ALA A 359 -18.41 40.97 -15.01
C ALA A 359 -17.20 41.90 -15.16
N LYS A 360 -17.44 43.23 -15.10
CA LYS A 360 -16.39 44.25 -15.13
C LYS A 360 -15.46 44.15 -13.92
N ASN A 361 -16.02 44.05 -12.72
CA ASN A 361 -15.24 43.93 -11.49
C ASN A 361 -14.49 42.59 -11.45
N MET A 362 -15.13 41.51 -11.90
CA MET A 362 -14.52 40.18 -11.96
C MET A 362 -13.26 40.17 -12.83
N LYS A 363 -13.25 40.88 -13.98
CA LYS A 363 -12.05 40.99 -14.83
C LYS A 363 -10.85 41.60 -14.07
N LEU A 364 -11.09 42.61 -13.24
CA LEU A 364 -10.05 43.23 -12.41
C LEU A 364 -9.61 42.32 -11.25
N ILE A 365 -10.57 41.68 -10.58
CA ILE A 365 -10.32 40.75 -9.47
C ILE A 365 -9.43 39.60 -9.92
N ARG A 366 -9.68 39.03 -11.11
CA ARG A 366 -8.85 37.97 -11.70
C ARG A 366 -7.40 38.40 -11.96
N GLN A 367 -7.16 39.70 -12.13
CA GLN A 367 -5.84 40.30 -12.30
C GLN A 367 -5.20 40.73 -10.97
N GLY A 368 -5.85 40.49 -9.83
CA GLY A 368 -5.40 40.99 -8.53
C GLY A 368 -5.54 42.52 -8.39
N ARG A 369 -6.41 43.15 -9.19
CA ARG A 369 -6.62 44.59 -9.22
C ARG A 369 -7.93 44.98 -8.53
N ILE A 370 -7.93 46.16 -7.93
CA ILE A 370 -9.07 46.73 -7.20
C ILE A 370 -9.43 48.12 -7.75
N ALA A 371 -10.72 48.42 -7.95
CA ALA A 371 -11.18 49.73 -8.42
C ALA A 371 -12.05 50.44 -7.37
N LYS A 372 -12.18 51.77 -7.52
CA LYS A 372 -13.09 52.58 -6.70
C LYS A 372 -14.52 52.02 -6.79
N GLY A 373 -15.23 51.98 -5.67
CA GLY A 373 -16.57 51.41 -5.59
C GLY A 373 -16.62 49.91 -5.29
N PHE A 374 -15.47 49.21 -5.21
CA PHE A 374 -15.44 47.79 -4.84
C PHE A 374 -15.98 47.57 -3.43
N THR A 375 -16.77 46.52 -3.22
CA THR A 375 -17.13 46.08 -1.86
C THR A 375 -15.92 45.51 -1.13
N LYS A 376 -16.05 45.33 0.19
CA LYS A 376 -15.06 44.63 1.01
C LYS A 376 -14.82 43.21 0.50
N GLU A 377 -15.87 42.52 0.08
CA GLU A 377 -15.84 41.17 -0.47
C GLU A 377 -15.10 41.13 -1.81
N GLU A 378 -15.35 42.09 -2.71
CA GLU A 378 -14.64 42.20 -3.99
C GLU A 378 -13.14 42.47 -3.78
N VAL A 379 -12.78 43.27 -2.77
CA VAL A 379 -11.37 43.51 -2.40
C VAL A 379 -10.72 42.25 -1.82
N ARG A 380 -11.39 41.53 -0.91
CA ARG A 380 -10.89 40.24 -0.39
C ARG A 380 -10.67 39.24 -1.50
N LEU A 381 -11.61 39.17 -2.43
CA LEU A 381 -11.53 38.26 -3.56
C LEU A 381 -10.35 38.61 -4.49
N ALA A 382 -10.07 39.90 -4.69
CA ALA A 382 -8.96 40.36 -5.52
C ALA A 382 -7.59 40.07 -4.90
N ILE A 383 -7.36 40.55 -3.67
CA ILE A 383 -6.02 40.66 -3.07
C ILE A 383 -5.86 39.94 -1.72
N GLY A 384 -6.87 39.16 -1.31
CA GLY A 384 -6.85 38.39 -0.07
C GLY A 384 -7.29 39.18 1.16
N ASP A 385 -7.17 38.53 2.32
CA ASP A 385 -7.53 39.13 3.61
C ASP A 385 -6.47 40.12 4.10
N PRO A 386 -6.90 41.21 4.74
CA PRO A 386 -5.98 42.17 5.34
C PRO A 386 -5.31 41.57 6.59
N ILE A 387 -4.07 41.97 6.84
CA ILE A 387 -3.35 41.63 8.09
C ILE A 387 -3.83 42.47 9.28
N LYS A 388 -4.42 43.64 9.01
CA LYS A 388 -4.95 44.54 10.04
C LYS A 388 -6.12 45.37 9.50
N VAL A 389 -7.14 45.55 10.34
CA VAL A 389 -8.32 46.37 10.05
C VAL A 389 -8.45 47.46 11.11
N VAL A 390 -8.52 48.73 10.69
CA VAL A 390 -8.68 49.89 11.58
C VAL A 390 -9.94 50.64 11.19
N LYS A 391 -10.83 50.92 12.15
CA LYS A 391 -12.02 51.75 11.95
C LYS A 391 -11.80 53.11 12.61
N ASN A 392 -11.95 54.19 11.86
CA ASN A 392 -11.84 55.54 12.38
C ASN A 392 -13.21 56.06 12.83
N LYS A 393 -13.23 57.03 13.76
CA LYS A 393 -14.45 57.68 14.27
C LYS A 393 -15.34 58.29 13.17
N ASN A 394 -14.76 58.62 12.02
CA ASN A 394 -15.49 59.17 10.87
C ASN A 394 -16.19 58.11 10.01
N GLY A 395 -16.19 56.83 10.43
CA GLY A 395 -16.83 55.71 9.73
C GLY A 395 -16.05 55.19 8.52
N ILE A 396 -14.79 55.62 8.36
CA ILE A 396 -13.84 55.08 7.38
C ILE A 396 -13.18 53.83 7.96
N THR A 397 -13.12 52.76 7.17
CA THR A 397 -12.37 51.54 7.52
C THR A 397 -11.10 51.46 6.66
N ALA A 398 -9.93 51.31 7.26
CA ALA A 398 -8.66 51.09 6.59
C ALA A 398 -8.19 49.64 6.77
N TRP A 399 -7.82 48.99 5.68
CA TRP A 399 -7.29 47.63 5.62
C TRP A 399 -5.84 47.66 5.21
N TYR A 400 -4.98 47.02 6.00
CA TYR A 400 -3.54 46.96 5.77
C TYR A 400 -3.15 45.56 5.29
N TYR A 401 -2.23 45.50 4.34
CA TYR A 401 -1.76 44.27 3.70
C TYR A 401 -0.26 44.05 3.93
N LYS A 402 0.17 42.79 3.84
CA LYS A 402 1.57 42.38 4.08
C LYS A 402 2.58 43.06 3.16
N ASN A 403 2.15 43.45 1.96
CA ASN A 403 2.96 44.18 0.99
C ASN A 403 3.00 45.70 1.20
N GLY A 404 2.50 46.20 2.34
CA GLY A 404 2.46 47.63 2.66
C GLY A 404 1.27 48.39 2.08
N ASN A 405 0.44 47.76 1.23
CA ASN A 405 -0.72 48.42 0.65
C ASN A 405 -1.80 48.71 1.72
N VAL A 406 -2.44 49.87 1.58
CA VAL A 406 -3.58 50.28 2.43
C VAL A 406 -4.81 50.52 1.55
N VAL A 407 -5.90 49.83 1.84
CA VAL A 407 -7.19 50.00 1.16
C VAL A 407 -8.19 50.66 2.10
N LYS A 408 -8.78 51.79 1.69
CA LYS A 408 -9.75 52.55 2.48
C LYS A 408 -11.16 52.32 1.97
N PHE A 409 -12.10 52.18 2.89
CA PHE A 409 -13.52 52.03 2.63
C PHE A 409 -14.31 53.15 3.30
N GLY A 410 -15.25 53.76 2.57
CA GLY A 410 -16.18 54.74 3.10
C GLY A 410 -17.26 54.12 3.99
N LYS A 411 -18.14 54.95 4.54
CA LYS A 411 -19.26 54.54 5.43
C LYS A 411 -20.18 53.50 4.79
N ASN A 412 -20.38 53.59 3.47
CA ASN A 412 -21.18 52.65 2.68
C ASN A 412 -20.48 51.30 2.40
N GLY A 413 -19.29 51.07 2.98
CA GLY A 413 -18.53 49.82 2.80
C GLY A 413 -17.88 49.67 1.43
N ARG A 414 -17.84 50.72 0.60
CA ARG A 414 -17.20 50.72 -0.72
C ARG A 414 -15.80 51.35 -0.68
N LYS A 415 -14.88 50.82 -1.49
CA LYS A 415 -13.52 51.36 -1.65
C LYS A 415 -13.59 52.79 -2.18
N ILE A 416 -12.91 53.71 -1.51
CA ILE A 416 -12.84 55.14 -1.88
C ILE A 416 -11.55 55.50 -2.61
#